data_AF-A0AAJ2LIF8-F1
#
_entry.id   AF-A0AAJ2LIF8-F1
#
_cell.length_a   1.000
_cell.length_b   1.000
_cell.length_c   1.000
_cell.angle_alpha   90.00
_cell.angle_beta   90.00
_cell.angle_gamma   90.00
#
_symmetry.space_group_name_H-M   'P 1'
#
loop_
_entity.id
_entity.type
_entity.pdbx_description
1 polymer ?
#
loop_
_entity_poly.entity_id
_entity_poly.type
_entity_poly.pdbx_seq_one_letter_code
_entity_poly.pdbx_strand_id
1 'polypeptide(L)'
;MSITFRIATAADDQPRPIAAINARQLAAFRAFLREESERTGTTLLDPDSAEDAFLSYHFEARVCPLALAAVTVIFDFQTDVISVVEEAQFRCRRVSVYRVDESGTINLAVALTSDMGLELDLASANAFALLEGLGLRPDSVGEIPIDTVRARLANPAVRRRAAEHGVTAYLDQLDQLLATADADDTSRLEWA
;
A
#
# COMPACT_ATOMS: atom_id res chain seq x y z
N MET A 1 -7.43 9.82 -17.10
CA MET A 1 -6.38 10.02 -16.10
C MET A 1 -7.02 9.91 -14.73
N SER A 2 -6.32 9.29 -13.80
CA SER A 2 -6.73 9.15 -12.40
C SER A 2 -5.63 9.72 -11.51
N ILE A 3 -5.96 9.94 -10.24
CA ILE A 3 -5.07 10.43 -9.18
C ILE A 3 -5.24 9.46 -8.02
N THR A 4 -4.11 8.92 -7.54
CA THR A 4 -4.09 7.94 -6.45
C THR A 4 -3.74 8.66 -5.16
N PHE A 5 -4.62 8.56 -4.16
CA PHE A 5 -4.35 9.02 -2.80
C PHE A 5 -3.85 7.85 -1.95
N ARG A 6 -2.74 8.07 -1.23
CA ARG A 6 -2.13 7.07 -0.36
C ARG A 6 -1.55 7.70 0.91
N ILE A 7 -1.34 6.86 1.92
CA ILE A 7 -0.55 7.25 3.09
C ILE A 7 0.93 7.11 2.75
N ALA A 8 1.70 8.18 2.95
CA ALA A 8 3.16 8.21 2.83
C ALA A 8 3.79 8.58 4.18
N THR A 9 5.05 8.17 4.36
CA THR A 9 5.86 8.36 5.58
C THR A 9 7.25 8.84 5.18
N ALA A 10 8.02 9.43 6.10
CA ALA A 10 9.40 9.84 5.80
C ALA A 10 10.31 8.67 5.33
N ALA A 11 9.98 7.45 5.74
CA ALA A 11 10.69 6.25 5.33
C ALA A 11 10.40 5.84 3.87
N ASP A 12 9.36 6.39 3.23
CA ASP A 12 9.11 6.21 1.79
C ASP A 12 10.07 7.03 0.92
N ASP A 13 10.70 8.06 1.50
CA ASP A 13 11.68 8.93 0.82
C ASP A 13 13.12 8.40 0.94
N GLN A 14 13.33 7.30 1.66
CA GLN A 14 14.63 6.67 1.89
C GLN A 14 14.81 5.44 1.00
N PRO A 15 16.07 5.01 0.75
CA PRO A 15 16.33 3.73 0.11
C PRO A 15 15.66 2.58 0.89
N ARG A 16 14.74 1.87 0.23
CA ARG A 16 14.07 0.70 0.81
C ARG A 16 14.98 -0.55 0.75
N PRO A 17 14.86 -1.49 1.71
CA PRO A 17 15.53 -2.77 1.60
C PRO A 17 15.04 -3.54 0.37
N ILE A 18 15.96 -4.27 -0.27
CA ILE A 18 15.70 -5.11 -1.44
C ILE A 18 16.45 -6.42 -1.24
N ALA A 19 15.78 -7.54 -1.52
CA ALA A 19 16.37 -8.87 -1.49
C ALA A 19 16.28 -9.52 -2.88
N ALA A 20 17.38 -10.09 -3.35
CA ALA A 20 17.38 -10.90 -4.55
C ALA A 20 16.95 -12.33 -4.21
N ILE A 21 15.90 -12.82 -4.88
CA ILE A 21 15.37 -14.18 -4.71
C ILE A 21 15.46 -14.95 -6.02
N ASN A 22 15.40 -16.28 -5.94
CA ASN A 22 15.37 -17.12 -7.13
C ASN A 22 13.95 -17.64 -7.43
N ALA A 23 13.76 -18.21 -8.63
CA ALA A 23 12.45 -18.70 -9.08
C ALA A 23 11.88 -19.82 -8.18
N ARG A 24 12.73 -20.64 -7.54
CA ARG A 24 12.29 -21.70 -6.63
C ARG A 24 11.75 -21.10 -5.32
N GLN A 25 12.45 -20.13 -4.75
CA GLN A 25 11.99 -19.38 -3.57
C GLN A 25 10.68 -18.65 -3.87
N LEU A 26 10.58 -18.01 -5.04
CA LEU A 26 9.35 -17.34 -5.47
C LEU A 26 8.16 -18.31 -5.58
N ALA A 27 8.37 -19.47 -6.21
CA ALA A 27 7.33 -20.48 -6.36
C ALA A 27 6.88 -21.03 -4.99
N ALA A 28 7.82 -21.27 -4.08
CA ALA A 28 7.53 -21.70 -2.71
C ALA A 28 6.77 -20.63 -1.91
N PHE A 29 7.15 -19.35 -2.06
CA PHE A 29 6.46 -18.23 -1.42
C PHE A 29 5.01 -18.12 -1.89
N ARG A 30 4.77 -18.23 -3.20
CA ARG A 30 3.41 -18.23 -3.75
C ARG A 30 2.56 -19.40 -3.24
N ALA A 31 3.13 -20.59 -3.16
CA ALA A 31 2.43 -21.76 -2.64
C ALA A 31 2.05 -21.55 -1.17
N PHE A 32 2.99 -21.06 -0.37
CA PHE A 32 2.78 -20.74 1.04
C PHE A 32 1.69 -19.68 1.23
N LEU A 33 1.73 -18.57 0.48
CA LEU A 33 0.71 -17.51 0.58
C LEU A 33 -0.70 -18.03 0.29
N ARG A 34 -0.85 -18.96 -0.67
CA ARG A 34 -2.14 -19.57 -0.99
C ARG A 34 -2.65 -20.46 0.14
N GLU A 35 -1.80 -21.35 0.63
CA GLU A 35 -2.14 -22.23 1.76
C GLU A 35 -2.53 -21.43 2.99
N GLU A 36 -1.77 -20.38 3.31
CA GLU A 36 -2.06 -19.50 4.43
C GLU A 36 -3.32 -18.66 4.22
N SER A 37 -3.61 -18.25 2.97
CA SER A 37 -4.84 -17.54 2.65
C SER A 37 -6.06 -18.42 2.91
N GLU A 38 -6.01 -19.69 2.48
CA GLU A 38 -7.06 -20.68 2.74
C GLU A 38 -7.19 -20.97 4.25
N ARG A 39 -6.06 -21.15 4.95
CA ARG A 39 -6.03 -21.47 6.37
C ARG A 39 -6.61 -20.36 7.25
N THR A 40 -6.35 -19.10 6.89
CA THR A 40 -6.72 -17.93 7.70
C THR A 40 -7.99 -17.24 7.21
N GLY A 41 -8.48 -17.56 6.02
CA GLY A 41 -9.58 -16.84 5.37
C GLY A 41 -9.22 -15.39 5.01
N THR A 42 -7.92 -15.08 4.88
CA THR A 42 -7.42 -13.75 4.53
C THR A 42 -6.81 -13.77 3.14
N THR A 43 -7.18 -12.84 2.26
CA THR A 43 -6.53 -12.71 0.95
C THR A 43 -5.12 -12.15 1.11
N LEU A 44 -4.09 -12.99 1.06
CA LEU A 44 -2.68 -12.57 1.19
C LEU A 44 -2.05 -12.24 -0.17
N LEU A 45 -2.58 -12.82 -1.24
CA LEU A 45 -2.23 -12.56 -2.64
C LEU A 45 -3.55 -12.57 -3.40
N ASP A 46 -3.85 -11.56 -4.22
CA ASP A 46 -5.12 -11.49 -4.93
C ASP A 46 -5.08 -12.45 -6.15
N PRO A 47 -5.80 -13.59 -6.13
CA PRO A 47 -5.71 -14.54 -7.23
C PRO A 47 -6.39 -14.06 -8.52
N ASP A 48 -7.27 -13.06 -8.44
CA ASP A 48 -8.07 -12.56 -9.55
C ASP A 48 -7.44 -11.31 -10.21
N SER A 49 -6.43 -10.71 -9.57
CA SER A 49 -5.62 -9.65 -10.16
C SER A 49 -4.75 -10.21 -11.29
N ALA A 50 -4.85 -9.61 -12.47
CA ALA A 50 -4.02 -9.97 -13.62
C ALA A 50 -2.51 -9.75 -13.35
N GLU A 51 -2.18 -8.79 -12.50
CA GLU A 51 -0.82 -8.51 -12.04
C GLU A 51 -0.32 -9.64 -11.13
N ASP A 52 -1.19 -10.20 -10.31
CA ASP A 52 -0.83 -11.25 -9.34
C ASP A 52 -0.88 -12.67 -9.91
N ALA A 53 -1.14 -12.81 -11.22
CA ALA A 53 -1.20 -14.09 -11.92
C ALA A 53 0.03 -14.98 -11.63
N PHE A 54 -0.17 -16.30 -11.56
CA PHE A 54 0.86 -17.25 -11.13
C PHE A 54 2.18 -17.20 -11.92
N LEU A 55 2.16 -16.70 -13.15
CA LEU A 55 3.35 -16.55 -14.01
C LEU A 55 3.90 -15.12 -14.05
N SER A 56 3.19 -14.16 -13.46
CA SER A 56 3.66 -12.78 -13.34
C SER A 56 4.93 -12.76 -12.48
N TYR A 57 5.85 -11.87 -12.81
CA TYR A 57 6.96 -11.53 -11.91
C TYR A 57 6.71 -10.23 -11.18
N HIS A 58 5.56 -9.58 -11.37
CA HIS A 58 5.22 -8.30 -10.79
C HIS A 58 3.92 -8.43 -9.98
N PHE A 59 4.01 -8.47 -8.65
CA PHE A 59 2.84 -8.56 -7.79
C PHE A 59 3.15 -8.05 -6.39
N GLU A 60 2.11 -7.83 -5.59
CA GLU A 60 2.26 -7.49 -4.18
C GLU A 60 1.55 -8.51 -3.29
N ALA A 61 2.12 -8.76 -2.11
CA ALA A 61 1.58 -9.71 -1.15
C ALA A 61 1.53 -9.12 0.26
N ARG A 62 0.49 -9.51 1.00
CA ARG A 62 0.36 -9.20 2.42
C ARG A 62 1.26 -10.12 3.23
N VAL A 63 2.05 -9.52 4.12
CA VAL A 63 2.93 -10.26 5.03
C VAL A 63 2.72 -9.90 6.49
N CYS A 64 2.00 -8.81 6.79
CA CYS A 64 1.72 -8.41 8.17
C CYS A 64 0.96 -9.47 9.00
N PRO A 65 -0.01 -10.22 8.42
CA PRO A 65 -0.70 -11.26 9.18
C PRO A 65 0.15 -12.52 9.46
N LEU A 66 1.34 -12.64 8.87
CA LEU A 66 2.14 -13.85 8.89
C LEU A 66 3.26 -13.77 9.94
N ALA A 67 3.60 -14.90 10.56
CA ALA A 67 4.76 -14.95 11.44
C ALA A 67 6.05 -14.77 10.61
N LEU A 68 6.92 -13.83 11.00
CA LEU A 68 8.19 -13.56 10.32
C LEU A 68 9.00 -14.85 10.07
N ALA A 69 9.14 -15.68 11.11
CA ALA A 69 9.86 -16.95 11.03
C ALA A 69 9.29 -17.93 9.98
N ALA A 70 7.95 -17.95 9.81
CA ALA A 70 7.29 -18.82 8.83
C ALA A 70 7.60 -18.38 7.39
N VAL A 71 7.62 -17.07 7.15
CA VAL A 71 8.00 -16.50 5.85
C VAL A 71 9.49 -16.74 5.58
N THR A 72 10.37 -16.46 6.54
CA THR A 72 11.83 -16.45 6.31
C THR A 72 12.42 -17.84 6.09
N VAL A 73 11.78 -18.90 6.59
CA VAL A 73 12.16 -20.29 6.31
C VAL A 73 12.12 -20.60 4.80
N ILE A 74 11.17 -20.02 4.07
CA ILE A 74 11.02 -20.22 2.61
C ILE A 74 12.26 -19.73 1.85
N PHE A 75 12.96 -18.77 2.43
CA PHE A 75 14.12 -18.10 1.86
C PHE A 75 15.42 -18.48 2.56
N ASP A 76 15.47 -19.66 3.21
CA ASP A 76 16.65 -20.16 3.91
C ASP A 76 17.25 -19.16 4.92
N PHE A 77 16.39 -18.36 5.56
CA PHE A 77 16.77 -17.29 6.49
C PHE A 77 17.75 -16.26 5.92
N GLN A 78 17.67 -15.98 4.62
CA GLN A 78 18.41 -14.88 3.99
C GLN A 78 18.16 -13.55 4.72
N THR A 79 19.23 -12.91 5.18
CA THR A 79 19.19 -11.67 5.98
C THR A 79 18.50 -10.52 5.26
N ASP A 80 18.71 -10.39 3.94
CA ASP A 80 18.08 -9.33 3.16
C ASP A 80 16.56 -9.54 3.07
N VAL A 81 16.10 -10.80 2.95
CA VAL A 81 14.66 -11.11 2.97
C VAL A 81 14.07 -10.83 4.35
N ILE A 82 14.76 -11.20 5.42
CA ILE A 82 14.33 -10.87 6.79
C ILE A 82 14.15 -9.36 6.92
N SER A 83 15.13 -8.57 6.45
CA SER A 83 15.08 -7.10 6.50
C SER A 83 13.88 -6.54 5.72
N VAL A 84 13.58 -7.08 4.54
CA VAL A 84 12.41 -6.65 3.75
C VAL A 84 11.10 -6.99 4.45
N VAL A 85 10.96 -8.21 4.96
CA VAL A 85 9.69 -8.65 5.58
C VAL A 85 9.48 -7.96 6.92
N GLU A 86 10.51 -7.85 7.76
CA GLU A 86 10.44 -7.12 9.04
C GLU A 86 10.07 -5.66 8.82
N GLU A 87 10.72 -4.97 7.87
CA GLU A 87 10.41 -3.57 7.54
C GLU A 87 8.97 -3.42 7.01
N ALA A 88 8.51 -4.32 6.15
CA ALA A 88 7.13 -4.32 5.65
C ALA A 88 6.13 -4.50 6.80
N GLN A 89 6.39 -5.44 7.71
CA GLN A 89 5.54 -5.69 8.88
C GLN A 89 5.54 -4.51 9.85
N PHE A 90 6.70 -3.92 10.13
CA PHE A 90 6.86 -2.76 10.99
C PHE A 90 6.07 -1.55 10.45
N ARG A 91 6.10 -1.36 9.13
CA ARG A 91 5.45 -0.21 8.47
C ARG A 91 4.03 -0.48 7.99
N CYS A 92 3.46 -1.64 8.33
CA CYS A 92 2.14 -2.07 7.86
C CYS A 92 1.98 -1.98 6.33
N ARG A 93 3.00 -2.43 5.59
CA ARG A 93 3.06 -2.44 4.12
C ARG A 93 3.00 -3.86 3.56
N ARG A 94 2.66 -3.95 2.27
CA ARG A 94 2.87 -5.17 1.49
C ARG A 94 4.34 -5.36 1.15
N VAL A 95 4.68 -6.56 0.69
CA VAL A 95 5.92 -6.78 -0.07
C VAL A 95 5.60 -6.78 -1.56
N SER A 96 6.48 -6.19 -2.35
CA SER A 96 6.43 -6.21 -3.81
C SER A 96 7.47 -7.17 -4.35
N VAL A 97 7.05 -8.02 -5.28
CA VAL A 97 7.93 -8.84 -6.11
C VAL A 97 7.96 -8.24 -7.51
N TYR A 98 9.14 -8.04 -8.06
CA TYR A 98 9.34 -7.57 -9.43
C TYR A 98 10.59 -8.21 -10.04
N ARG A 99 10.62 -8.37 -11.36
CA ARG A 99 11.82 -8.79 -12.08
C ARG A 99 12.43 -7.60 -12.79
N VAL A 100 13.75 -7.46 -12.69
CA VAL A 100 14.52 -6.49 -13.47
C VAL A 100 14.88 -7.13 -14.79
N ASP A 101 14.42 -6.55 -15.90
CA ASP A 101 14.57 -7.15 -17.23
C ASP A 101 16.05 -7.25 -17.67
N GLU A 102 16.89 -6.26 -17.33
CA GLU A 102 18.28 -6.25 -17.77
C GLU A 102 19.13 -7.34 -17.12
N SER A 103 18.96 -7.57 -15.81
CA SER A 103 19.72 -8.57 -15.07
C SER A 103 19.01 -9.93 -14.99
N GLY A 104 17.70 -9.95 -15.26
CA GLY A 104 16.83 -11.10 -15.05
C GLY A 104 16.60 -11.42 -13.56
N THR A 105 17.07 -10.60 -12.63
CA THR A 105 16.97 -10.81 -11.18
C THR A 105 15.54 -10.61 -10.70
N ILE A 106 15.06 -11.50 -9.83
CA ILE A 106 13.78 -11.35 -9.15
C ILE A 106 14.07 -10.69 -7.80
N ASN A 107 13.43 -9.56 -7.55
CA ASN A 107 13.59 -8.78 -6.34
C ASN A 107 12.33 -8.85 -5.49
N LEU A 108 12.55 -8.89 -4.18
CA LEU A 108 11.55 -8.67 -3.15
C LEU A 108 11.89 -7.33 -2.48
N ALA A 109 10.91 -6.44 -2.32
CA ALA A 109 11.09 -5.15 -1.66
C ALA A 109 9.83 -4.77 -0.87
N VAL A 110 9.94 -3.76 -0.01
CA VAL A 110 8.77 -3.16 0.66
C VAL A 110 7.93 -2.38 -0.37
N ALA A 111 6.63 -2.64 -0.42
CA ALA A 111 5.69 -1.93 -1.27
C ALA A 111 5.32 -0.55 -0.70
N LEU A 112 4.82 0.34 -1.57
CA LEU A 112 4.27 1.63 -1.14
C LEU A 112 2.81 1.52 -0.69
N THR A 113 2.12 0.46 -1.09
CA THR A 113 0.74 0.16 -0.71
C THR A 113 0.67 -0.28 0.75
N SER A 114 -0.38 0.13 1.46
CA SER A 114 -0.66 -0.38 2.80
C SER A 114 -0.89 -1.90 2.76
N ASP A 115 -0.67 -2.62 3.87
CA ASP A 115 -0.89 -4.07 3.93
C ASP A 115 -2.32 -4.45 3.52
N MET A 116 -3.31 -3.63 3.89
CA MET A 116 -4.70 -3.83 3.50
C MET A 116 -4.98 -3.55 2.00
N GLY A 117 -3.99 -3.05 1.24
CA GLY A 117 -4.18 -2.62 -0.15
C GLY A 117 -5.06 -1.38 -0.28
N LEU A 118 -5.16 -0.58 0.79
CA LEU A 118 -5.98 0.61 0.80
C LEU A 118 -5.21 1.76 0.15
N GLU A 119 -5.66 2.11 -1.04
CA GLU A 119 -5.38 3.35 -1.77
C GLU A 119 -6.71 3.85 -2.33
N LEU A 120 -6.80 5.15 -2.59
CA LEU A 120 -8.00 5.76 -3.17
C LEU A 120 -7.65 6.27 -4.56
N ASP A 121 -7.91 5.46 -5.58
CA ASP A 121 -7.75 5.82 -6.99
C ASP A 121 -9.03 6.48 -7.52
N LEU A 122 -8.93 7.73 -7.94
CA LEU A 122 -10.05 8.53 -8.40
C LEU A 122 -9.79 9.09 -9.79
N ALA A 123 -10.81 9.06 -10.66
CA ALA A 123 -10.79 9.85 -11.88
C ALA A 123 -10.48 11.32 -11.56
N SER A 124 -9.63 11.99 -12.36
CA SER A 124 -9.08 13.31 -11.99
C SER A 124 -10.14 14.34 -11.59
N ALA A 125 -11.31 14.35 -12.25
CA ALA A 125 -12.40 15.24 -11.90
C ALA A 125 -12.92 15.02 -10.47
N ASN A 126 -13.03 13.77 -10.04
CA ASN A 126 -13.47 13.40 -8.69
C ASN A 126 -12.39 13.69 -7.65
N ALA A 127 -11.12 13.49 -8.00
CA ALA A 127 -9.98 13.85 -7.16
C ALA A 127 -9.94 15.37 -6.90
N PHE A 128 -10.12 16.18 -7.94
CA PHE A 128 -10.18 17.64 -7.79
C PHE A 128 -11.37 18.09 -6.95
N ALA A 129 -12.55 17.49 -7.17
CA ALA A 129 -13.73 17.79 -6.36
C ALA A 129 -13.55 17.37 -4.88
N LEU A 130 -12.84 16.26 -4.61
CA LEU A 130 -12.46 15.84 -3.26
C LEU A 130 -11.53 16.88 -2.60
N LEU A 131 -10.49 17.32 -3.30
CA LEU A 131 -9.54 18.33 -2.81
C LEU A 131 -10.25 19.66 -2.51
N GLU A 132 -11.12 20.14 -3.41
CA GLU A 132 -11.92 21.34 -3.20
C GLU A 132 -12.89 21.18 -2.01
N GLY A 133 -13.51 20.00 -1.88
CA GLY A 133 -14.34 19.63 -0.73
C GLY A 133 -13.59 19.77 0.60
N LEU A 134 -12.35 19.29 0.65
CA LEU A 134 -11.42 19.44 1.79
C LEU A 134 -10.94 20.89 1.99
N GLY A 135 -11.24 21.81 1.07
CA GLY A 135 -10.75 23.18 1.08
C GLY A 135 -9.26 23.28 0.76
N LEU A 136 -8.79 22.40 -0.12
CA LEU A 136 -7.45 22.39 -0.70
C LEU A 136 -7.51 22.89 -2.15
N ARG A 137 -6.34 23.20 -2.72
CA ARG A 137 -6.25 23.50 -4.15
C ARG A 137 -6.37 22.20 -4.95
N PRO A 138 -7.08 22.18 -6.08
CA PRO A 138 -7.22 21.01 -6.93
C PRO A 138 -5.95 20.79 -7.78
N ASP A 139 -4.81 20.58 -7.11
CA ASP A 139 -3.54 20.27 -7.76
C ASP A 139 -3.47 18.77 -8.03
N SER A 140 -2.88 18.36 -9.17
CA SER A 140 -2.81 16.94 -9.55
C SER A 140 -1.79 16.15 -8.73
N VAL A 141 -0.83 16.84 -8.11
CA VAL A 141 0.19 16.26 -7.24
C VAL A 141 0.28 17.09 -5.98
N GLY A 142 0.34 16.44 -4.83
CA GLY A 142 0.57 17.14 -3.58
C GLY A 142 0.58 16.22 -2.37
N GLU A 143 0.83 16.84 -1.22
CA GLU A 143 0.83 16.16 0.06
C GLU A 143 0.33 17.08 1.17
N ILE A 144 -0.18 16.48 2.24
CA ILE A 144 -0.63 17.21 3.43
C ILE A 144 -0.49 16.32 4.68
N PRO A 145 -0.08 16.87 5.84
CA PRO A 145 0.00 16.10 7.08
C PRO A 145 -1.35 15.49 7.46
N ILE A 146 -1.35 14.26 7.93
CA ILE A 146 -2.59 13.52 8.23
C ILE A 146 -3.45 14.19 9.28
N ASP A 147 -2.84 14.77 10.32
CA ASP A 147 -3.58 15.49 11.34
C ASP A 147 -4.31 16.72 10.80
N THR A 148 -3.75 17.35 9.76
CA THR A 148 -4.43 18.45 9.07
C THR A 148 -5.64 17.94 8.31
N VAL A 149 -5.55 16.76 7.68
CA VAL A 149 -6.72 16.13 7.00
C VAL A 149 -7.78 15.72 8.03
N ARG A 150 -7.39 15.06 9.12
CA ARG A 150 -8.28 14.68 10.21
C ARG A 150 -9.02 15.88 10.79
N ALA A 151 -8.31 16.99 11.06
CA ALA A 151 -8.91 18.23 11.53
C ALA A 151 -9.90 18.83 10.52
N ARG A 152 -9.62 18.72 9.22
CA ARG A 152 -10.54 19.16 8.17
C ARG A 152 -11.78 18.27 8.10
N LEU A 153 -11.63 16.95 8.16
CA LEU A 153 -12.75 15.99 8.12
C LEU A 153 -13.67 16.08 9.36
N ALA A 154 -13.12 16.49 10.50
CA ALA A 154 -13.88 16.80 11.71
C ALA A 154 -14.73 18.09 11.58
N ASN A 155 -14.44 18.96 10.61
CA ASN A 155 -15.18 20.21 10.40
C ASN A 155 -16.50 19.94 9.66
N PRO A 156 -17.68 20.23 10.25
CA PRO A 156 -18.97 20.01 9.60
C PRO A 156 -19.17 20.82 8.30
N ALA A 157 -18.45 21.94 8.13
CA ALA A 157 -18.49 22.71 6.89
C ALA A 157 -17.87 21.95 5.70
N VAL A 158 -16.82 21.14 5.94
CA VAL A 158 -16.18 20.30 4.92
C VAL A 158 -17.14 19.20 4.48
N ARG A 159 -17.81 18.53 5.42
CA ARG A 159 -18.81 17.49 5.09
C ARG A 159 -19.99 18.05 4.30
N ARG A 160 -20.46 19.27 4.61
CA ARG A 160 -21.51 19.95 3.83
C ARG A 160 -21.06 20.28 2.41
N ARG A 161 -19.86 20.86 2.26
CA ARG A 161 -19.29 21.16 0.94
C ARG A 161 -19.12 19.88 0.11
N ALA A 162 -18.61 18.81 0.71
CA ALA A 162 -18.48 17.53 0.03
C ALA A 162 -19.83 16.98 -0.48
N ALA A 163 -20.91 17.17 0.28
CA ALA A 163 -22.25 16.82 -0.18
C ALA A 163 -22.71 17.69 -1.37
N GLU A 164 -22.41 18.99 -1.37
CA GLU A 164 -22.71 19.90 -2.49
C GLU A 164 -21.96 19.52 -3.78
N HIS A 165 -20.72 19.02 -3.67
CA HIS A 165 -19.93 18.52 -4.79
C HIS A 165 -20.14 17.03 -5.11
N GLY A 166 -21.02 16.33 -4.39
CA GLY A 166 -21.33 14.92 -4.63
C GLY A 166 -20.20 13.94 -4.27
N VAL A 167 -19.26 14.34 -3.41
CA VAL A 167 -18.04 13.58 -3.08
C VAL A 167 -18.07 12.94 -1.67
N THR A 168 -19.23 12.89 -1.02
CA THR A 168 -19.38 12.34 0.34
C THR A 168 -18.82 10.91 0.47
N ALA A 169 -19.07 10.04 -0.52
CA ALA A 169 -18.57 8.67 -0.50
C ALA A 169 -17.03 8.60 -0.48
N TYR A 170 -16.35 9.58 -1.12
CA TYR A 170 -14.89 9.66 -1.12
C TYR A 170 -14.33 10.13 0.23
N LEU A 171 -15.11 10.91 1.01
CA LEU A 171 -14.70 11.24 2.38
C LEU A 171 -14.72 10.01 3.29
N ASP A 172 -15.72 9.14 3.16
CA ASP A 172 -15.79 7.91 3.97
C ASP A 172 -14.66 6.94 3.61
N GLN A 173 -14.31 6.84 2.32
CA GLN A 173 -13.14 6.08 1.86
C GLN A 173 -11.82 6.70 2.35
N LEU A 174 -11.74 8.03 2.37
CA LEU A 174 -10.59 8.73 2.92
C LEU A 174 -10.47 8.51 4.43
N ASP A 175 -11.57 8.53 5.19
CA ASP A 175 -11.57 8.19 6.62
C ASP A 175 -11.01 6.77 6.85
N GLN A 176 -11.37 5.80 6.00
CA GLN A 176 -10.82 4.44 6.05
C GLN A 176 -9.32 4.40 5.72
N LEU A 177 -8.87 5.14 4.71
CA LEU A 177 -7.45 5.24 4.37
C LEU A 177 -6.63 5.85 5.51
N LEU A 178 -7.12 6.93 6.11
CA LEU A 178 -6.46 7.63 7.23
C LEU A 178 -6.42 6.79 8.52
N ALA A 179 -7.26 5.78 8.65
CA ALA A 179 -7.23 4.84 9.77
C ALA A 179 -6.05 3.86 9.69
N THR A 180 -5.41 3.72 8.52
CA THR A 180 -4.20 2.89 8.35
C THR A 180 -2.91 3.64 8.67
N ALA A 181 -2.99 4.96 8.79
CA ALA A 181 -1.83 5.77 9.11
C ALA A 181 -1.40 5.58 10.56
N ASP A 182 -0.09 5.42 10.74
CA ASP A 182 0.51 5.38 12.06
C ASP A 182 0.30 6.72 12.80
N ALA A 183 0.41 6.69 14.11
CA ALA A 183 0.32 7.88 14.96
C ALA A 183 1.60 8.74 14.92
N ASP A 184 2.58 8.39 14.09
CA ASP A 184 3.81 9.15 13.92
C ASP A 184 3.58 10.43 13.09
N ASP A 185 4.24 11.51 13.51
CA ASP A 185 4.16 12.86 12.96
C ASP A 185 4.67 12.94 11.51
N THR A 186 5.35 11.89 11.02
CA THR A 186 5.86 11.82 9.65
C THR A 186 4.80 11.40 8.62
N SER A 187 3.62 10.97 9.08
CA SER A 187 2.58 10.45 8.20
C SER A 187 1.84 11.57 7.45
N ARG A 188 1.80 11.46 6.13
CA ARG A 188 1.15 12.41 5.21
C ARG A 188 0.21 11.69 4.24
N LEU A 189 -0.86 12.38 3.87
CA LEU A 189 -1.67 11.99 2.72
C LEU A 189 -1.00 12.57 1.49
N GLU A 190 -0.58 11.71 0.56
CA GLU A 190 0.01 12.08 -0.73
C GLU A 190 -0.96 11.72 -1.86
N TRP A 191 -0.96 12.52 -2.93
CA TRP A 191 -1.67 12.21 -4.16
C TRP A 191 -0.84 12.55 -5.40
N ALA A 192 -0.92 11.71 -6.43
CA ALA A 192 -0.27 11.89 -7.73
C ALA A 192 -0.96 11.09 -8.83
#